data_AF-A0A3B9ZQ48-F1
#
_entry.id   AF-A0A3B9ZQ48-F1
#
_cell.length_a   1.000
_cell.length_b   1.000
_cell.length_c   1.000
_cell.angle_alpha   90.00
_cell.angle_beta   90.00
_cell.angle_gamma   90.00
#
_symmetry.space_group_name_H-M   'P 1'
#
loop_
_entity.id
_entity.type
_entity.pdbx_description
1 polymer ?
#
loop_
_entity_poly.entity_id
_entity_poly.type
_entity_poly.pdbx_seq_one_letter_code
_entity_poly.pdbx_strand_id
1 'polypeptide(L)'
;MKKHVVFFTLIIMASIMVAFTSCTKNNDAPEIVQDIVQDVKGFAQKGPFISGSSITVYDLNPDLSPSGKSFNSEIADNKGAFQLKNLSLSSNFVRLRADGFYFNEVLGQPSAAQITLYALSDLTDTSEVNINLLTHLEKPRVEYLMKEGKSFEDSKMQAQKEVLAIFNMEKENIKTSEKLNISEDGDDNGILLAISSIIQGYHSESQMTELLSNLRNDLLTDGILNSDTLGSELINQALALDTVAIRNNLTKRYREIGATAKVPDFGKYVANFIAKTKFKSTRSIINYPKTGLNGPNLLALNDTVYTTADYSLAANLPKGTSLRIVITALDQGGIWFIRMGSEINWSITSFTGKLQTFTAINSDSSCDLHMVQFARGRYLIEYFEKGYLAPTRKKIIKI
;
A
#
# COMPACT_ATOMS: atom_id res chain seq x y z
N MET A 1 111.60 -4.82 20.11
CA MET A 1 112.17 -3.48 19.84
C MET A 1 112.09 -3.19 18.36
N LYS A 2 111.28 -2.18 18.01
CA LYS A 2 111.25 -1.34 16.78
C LYS A 2 111.42 -1.97 15.38
N LYS A 3 110.45 -1.59 14.52
CA LYS A 3 110.52 -1.37 13.04
C LYS A 3 110.45 -2.64 12.18
N HIS A 4 109.78 -2.77 11.03
CA HIS A 4 109.24 -1.89 9.95
C HIS A 4 108.15 -2.74 9.21
N VAL A 5 106.99 -2.20 8.75
CA VAL A 5 106.67 -1.75 7.36
C VAL A 5 106.87 -2.88 6.31
N VAL A 6 105.99 -3.30 5.38
CA VAL A 6 104.63 -2.99 4.88
C VAL A 6 104.25 -4.10 3.85
N PHE A 7 102.94 -4.38 3.69
CA PHE A 7 102.21 -4.97 2.54
C PHE A 7 102.61 -6.33 1.92
N PHE A 8 101.63 -7.25 1.87
CA PHE A 8 101.21 -7.87 0.61
C PHE A 8 99.73 -8.30 0.64
N THR A 9 99.06 -7.98 -0.46
CA THR A 9 97.69 -8.16 -0.93
C THR A 9 97.09 -9.57 -0.75
N LEU A 10 95.80 -9.67 -0.35
CA LEU A 10 94.68 -10.36 -1.07
C LEU A 10 93.48 -10.66 -0.13
N ILE A 11 92.28 -10.28 -0.60
CA ILE A 11 91.04 -11.10 -0.63
C ILE A 11 90.12 -11.21 0.62
N ILE A 12 88.88 -10.77 0.37
CA ILE A 12 87.57 -11.34 0.77
C ILE A 12 86.77 -10.72 1.95
N MET A 13 85.54 -10.38 1.55
CA MET A 13 84.24 -10.40 2.25
C MET A 13 83.72 -9.15 2.99
N ALA A 14 82.72 -8.57 2.30
CA ALA A 14 81.35 -8.41 2.78
C ALA A 14 81.12 -7.61 4.06
N SER A 15 80.55 -6.42 3.87
CA SER A 15 79.31 -6.01 4.55
C SER A 15 78.74 -4.79 3.84
N ILE A 16 77.77 -5.04 2.97
CA ILE A 16 76.94 -4.02 2.32
C ILE A 16 75.97 -3.48 3.38
N MET A 17 76.12 -2.19 3.68
CA MET A 17 75.21 -1.40 4.49
C MET A 17 74.04 -0.98 3.60
N VAL A 18 72.93 -1.74 3.63
CA VAL A 18 71.67 -1.31 3.03
C VAL A 18 70.93 -0.47 4.06
N ALA A 19 70.65 0.78 3.68
CA ALA A 19 69.83 1.71 4.44
C ALA A 19 68.40 1.15 4.61
N PHE A 20 67.98 0.97 5.86
CA PHE A 20 66.57 0.82 6.19
C PHE A 20 65.91 2.20 6.12
N THR A 21 65.07 2.39 5.12
CA THR A 21 64.07 3.46 5.08
C THR A 21 63.10 3.26 6.25
N SER A 22 63.01 4.29 7.08
CA SER A 22 62.06 4.38 8.19
C SER A 22 60.63 4.39 7.65
N CYS A 23 59.88 3.31 7.89
CA CYS A 23 58.43 3.34 7.84
C CYS A 23 57.93 3.94 9.16
N THR A 24 57.48 5.19 9.13
CA THR A 24 56.60 5.72 10.18
C THR A 24 55.28 4.97 10.11
N LYS A 25 55.12 3.98 10.98
CA LYS A 25 53.82 3.44 11.36
C LYS A 25 53.05 4.58 12.03
N ASN A 26 52.13 5.21 11.29
CA ASN A 26 51.02 5.91 11.93
C ASN A 26 50.21 4.83 12.66
N ASN A 27 50.33 4.83 13.99
CA ASN A 27 49.40 4.14 14.86
C ASN A 27 48.10 4.95 14.90
N ASP A 28 47.36 4.92 13.80
CA ASP A 28 45.94 5.18 13.87
C ASP A 28 45.33 3.90 14.44
N ALA A 29 45.20 3.86 15.77
CA ALA A 29 44.30 2.91 16.39
C ALA A 29 42.93 3.08 15.69
N PRO A 30 42.24 1.98 15.32
CA PRO A 30 40.90 2.12 14.78
C PRO A 30 40.08 2.92 15.79
N GLU A 31 39.48 4.04 15.37
CA GLU A 31 38.49 4.75 16.17
C GLU A 31 37.46 3.70 16.60
N ILE A 32 37.37 3.47 17.91
CA ILE A 32 36.29 2.66 18.47
C ILE A 32 35.05 3.53 18.29
N VAL A 33 34.34 3.35 17.18
CA VAL A 33 32.98 3.84 17.03
C VAL A 33 32.18 3.11 18.09
N GLN A 34 31.92 3.80 19.20
CA GLN A 34 31.24 3.22 20.33
C GLN A 34 29.77 3.03 19.95
N ASP A 35 29.30 1.79 19.99
CA ASP A 35 27.90 1.49 19.73
C ASP A 35 26.99 2.29 20.69
N ILE A 36 25.91 2.84 20.13
CA ILE A 36 24.89 3.56 20.86
C ILE A 36 23.85 2.54 21.34
N VAL A 37 23.57 2.51 22.64
CA VAL A 37 22.54 1.62 23.20
C VAL A 37 21.19 2.35 23.22
N GLN A 38 20.20 1.84 22.48
CA GLN A 38 18.87 2.44 22.34
C GLN A 38 17.75 1.42 22.50
N ASP A 39 16.60 1.89 22.99
CA ASP A 39 15.34 1.14 22.95
C ASP A 39 14.52 1.57 21.73
N VAL A 40 13.71 0.65 21.18
CA VAL A 40 12.77 0.96 20.10
C VAL A 40 11.42 0.32 20.40
N LYS A 41 10.35 1.11 20.34
CA LYS A 41 8.98 0.66 20.56
C LYS A 41 8.03 1.37 19.61
N GLY A 42 6.83 0.84 19.43
CA GLY A 42 5.80 1.50 18.63
C GLY A 42 4.68 0.54 18.26
N PHE A 43 3.90 0.94 17.26
CA PHE A 43 2.84 0.14 16.67
C PHE A 43 3.07 -0.08 15.17
N ALA A 44 2.84 -1.30 14.69
CA ALA A 44 2.68 -1.59 13.27
C ALA A 44 1.19 -1.49 12.88
N GLN A 45 0.88 -0.57 11.95
CA GLN A 45 -0.48 -0.12 11.69
C GLN A 45 -0.77 0.08 10.19
N LYS A 46 -1.64 -0.79 9.68
CA LYS A 46 -2.45 -0.63 8.46
C LYS A 46 -3.92 -0.59 8.90
N GLY A 47 -4.38 -1.71 9.44
CA GLY A 47 -5.07 -1.74 10.73
C GLY A 47 -4.11 -2.26 11.81
N PRO A 48 -4.53 -2.52 13.05
CA PRO A 48 -3.64 -3.15 14.02
C PRO A 48 -3.12 -4.48 13.46
N PHE A 49 -1.80 -4.63 13.40
CA PHE A 49 -1.18 -5.92 13.07
C PHE A 49 -1.53 -6.96 14.15
N ILE A 50 -1.60 -8.21 13.73
CA ILE A 50 -2.01 -9.33 14.58
C ILE A 50 -0.79 -9.89 15.32
N SER A 51 -1.02 -10.43 16.52
CA SER A 51 0.02 -11.08 17.34
C SER A 51 0.77 -12.16 16.54
N GLY A 52 2.08 -12.22 16.73
CA GLY A 52 2.97 -13.14 15.99
C GLY A 52 3.45 -12.62 14.63
N SER A 53 3.07 -11.40 14.24
CA SER A 53 3.74 -10.69 13.13
C SER A 53 5.19 -10.34 13.51
N SER A 54 6.10 -10.38 12.55
CA SER A 54 7.52 -10.16 12.78
C SER A 54 7.90 -8.68 12.66
N ILE A 55 8.77 -8.22 13.56
CA ILE A 55 9.43 -6.91 13.49
C ILE A 55 10.94 -7.14 13.38
N THR A 56 11.56 -6.54 12.37
CA THR A 56 13.02 -6.47 12.25
C THR A 56 13.46 -5.02 12.26
N VAL A 57 14.39 -4.67 13.16
CA VAL A 57 15.11 -3.40 13.18
C VAL A 57 16.47 -3.63 12.52
N TYR A 58 16.73 -2.97 11.40
CA TYR A 58 18.02 -2.95 10.74
C TYR A 58 18.79 -1.71 11.19
N ASP A 59 20.00 -1.94 11.70
CA ASP A 59 20.96 -0.88 12.03
C ASP A 59 21.57 -0.30 10.76
N LEU A 60 21.64 1.03 10.69
CA LEU A 60 22.14 1.76 9.52
C LEU A 60 23.30 2.66 9.91
N ASN A 61 24.15 2.94 8.93
CA ASN A 61 25.16 3.99 9.01
C ASN A 61 24.51 5.36 8.74
N PRO A 62 25.20 6.49 8.99
CA PRO A 62 24.67 7.84 8.74
C PRO A 62 24.22 8.12 7.30
N ASP A 63 24.76 7.38 6.32
CA ASP A 63 24.38 7.46 4.90
C ASP A 63 23.21 6.51 4.54
N LEU A 64 22.56 5.92 5.54
CA LEU A 64 21.52 4.90 5.43
C LEU A 64 21.97 3.55 4.84
N SER A 65 23.26 3.34 4.63
CA SER A 65 23.76 2.02 4.24
C SER A 65 23.62 1.03 5.41
N PRO A 66 23.33 -0.26 5.16
CA PRO A 66 23.24 -1.25 6.22
C PRO A 66 24.57 -1.41 6.95
N SER A 67 24.57 -1.41 8.29
CA SER A 67 25.78 -1.73 9.08
C SER A 67 26.09 -3.24 9.10
N GLY A 68 25.07 -4.07 8.80
CA GLY A 68 25.12 -5.53 8.90
C GLY A 68 24.48 -6.08 10.18
N LYS A 69 24.15 -5.24 11.18
CA LYS A 69 23.42 -5.66 12.39
C LYS A 69 21.91 -5.60 12.17
N SER A 70 21.19 -6.57 12.75
CA SER A 70 19.73 -6.55 12.77
C SER A 70 19.19 -7.20 14.05
N PHE A 71 18.03 -6.73 14.50
CA PHE A 71 17.40 -7.15 15.73
C PHE A 71 15.95 -7.55 15.43
N ASN A 72 15.56 -8.73 15.87
CA ASN A 72 14.23 -9.27 15.61
C ASN A 72 13.40 -9.29 16.89
N SER A 73 12.10 -9.05 16.72
CA SER A 73 11.09 -9.23 17.74
C SER A 73 9.78 -9.63 17.07
N GLU A 74 8.77 -9.91 17.87
CA GLU A 74 7.43 -10.21 17.42
C GLU A 74 6.46 -9.21 18.03
N ILE A 75 5.38 -8.95 17.31
CA ILE A 75 4.25 -8.21 17.83
C ILE A 75 3.59 -9.04 18.94
N ALA A 76 3.63 -8.51 20.15
CA ALA A 76 3.26 -9.22 21.37
C ALA A 76 1.74 -9.23 21.64
N ASP A 77 0.98 -8.36 20.96
CA ASP A 77 -0.46 -8.26 21.13
C ASP A 77 -1.21 -8.00 19.83
N ASN A 78 -2.53 -8.12 19.87
CA ASN A 78 -3.38 -7.86 18.69
C ASN A 78 -3.62 -6.36 18.42
N LYS A 79 -2.90 -5.46 19.12
CA LYS A 79 -2.95 -4.00 18.90
C LYS A 79 -1.85 -3.54 17.93
N GLY A 80 -0.94 -4.44 17.57
CA GLY A 80 0.21 -4.14 16.73
C GLY A 80 1.42 -3.62 17.53
N ALA A 81 1.40 -3.69 18.86
CA ALA A 81 2.46 -3.14 19.70
C ALA A 81 3.73 -4.01 19.66
N PHE A 82 4.89 -3.36 19.58
CA PHE A 82 6.18 -4.03 19.67
C PHE A 82 7.16 -3.24 20.53
N GLN A 83 8.15 -3.93 21.07
CA GLN A 83 9.27 -3.35 21.80
C GLN A 83 10.53 -4.20 21.63
N LEU A 84 11.66 -3.52 21.43
CA LEU A 84 13.01 -4.05 21.49
C LEU A 84 13.81 -3.16 22.44
N LYS A 85 14.61 -3.77 23.30
CA LYS A 85 15.39 -3.04 24.31
C LYS A 85 16.88 -3.29 24.14
N ASN A 86 17.68 -2.32 24.56
CA ASN A 86 19.14 -2.42 24.59
C ASN A 86 19.76 -2.78 23.23
N LEU A 87 19.30 -2.15 22.15
CA LEU A 87 19.86 -2.34 20.81
C LEU A 87 21.22 -1.64 20.73
N SER A 88 22.26 -2.38 20.32
CA SER A 88 23.63 -1.87 20.12
C SER A 88 23.79 -1.39 18.67
N LEU A 89 23.58 -0.09 18.44
CA LEU A 89 23.48 0.51 17.11
C LEU A 89 24.78 1.21 16.69
N SER A 90 25.06 1.20 15.40
CA SER A 90 26.24 1.87 14.82
C SER A 90 25.98 3.36 14.57
N SER A 91 24.71 3.76 14.47
CA SER A 91 24.27 5.16 14.45
C SER A 91 22.84 5.28 15.02
N ASN A 92 22.28 6.50 15.07
CA ASN A 92 20.88 6.69 15.47
C ASN A 92 19.88 6.32 14.36
N PHE A 93 20.34 6.00 13.14
CA PHE A 93 19.46 5.68 12.03
C PHE A 93 19.10 4.20 12.01
N VAL A 94 17.82 3.92 11.88
CA VAL A 94 17.29 2.56 11.78
C VAL A 94 16.26 2.45 10.68
N ARG A 95 16.20 1.27 10.05
CA ARG A 95 15.08 0.86 9.21
C ARG A 95 14.31 -0.24 9.92
N LEU A 96 13.03 -0.02 10.16
CA LEU A 96 12.13 -1.02 10.69
C LEU A 96 11.40 -1.72 9.53
N ARG A 97 11.17 -3.01 9.68
CA ARG A 97 10.33 -3.85 8.82
C ARG A 97 9.29 -4.53 9.69
N ALA A 98 8.02 -4.35 9.36
CA ALA A 98 6.93 -5.15 9.88
C ALA A 98 6.43 -6.11 8.81
N ASP A 99 6.30 -7.38 9.15
CA ASP A 99 5.88 -8.44 8.24
C ASP A 99 4.79 -9.30 8.93
N GLY A 100 3.57 -9.29 8.39
CA GLY A 100 2.50 -10.06 9.01
C GLY A 100 1.09 -9.73 8.54
N PHE A 101 0.13 -10.36 9.21
CA PHE A 101 -1.29 -10.15 8.98
C PHE A 101 -1.78 -8.91 9.73
N TYR A 102 -2.75 -8.23 9.14
CA TYR A 102 -3.32 -7.02 9.69
C TYR A 102 -4.85 -7.09 9.67
N PHE A 103 -5.50 -6.25 10.48
CA PHE A 103 -6.94 -6.08 10.37
C PHE A 103 -7.28 -5.16 9.20
N ASN A 104 -8.02 -5.65 8.20
CA ASN A 104 -8.51 -4.83 7.09
C ASN A 104 -9.72 -4.01 7.57
N GLU A 105 -9.51 -2.70 7.71
CA GLU A 105 -10.47 -1.73 8.21
C GLU A 105 -11.69 -1.56 7.29
N VAL A 106 -11.51 -1.77 5.99
CA VAL A 106 -12.57 -1.66 4.97
C VAL A 106 -13.52 -2.84 5.03
N LEU A 107 -12.97 -4.06 5.10
CA LEU A 107 -13.78 -5.27 5.14
C LEU A 107 -14.18 -5.71 6.56
N GLY A 108 -13.57 -5.12 7.59
CA GLY A 108 -13.86 -5.43 8.99
C GLY A 108 -13.41 -6.83 9.44
N GLN A 109 -12.36 -7.38 8.81
CA GLN A 109 -11.86 -8.73 9.09
C GLN A 109 -10.32 -8.80 8.95
N PRO A 110 -9.64 -9.81 9.51
CA PRO A 110 -8.23 -10.07 9.26
C PRO A 110 -7.93 -10.21 7.76
N SER A 111 -6.75 -9.77 7.34
CA SER A 111 -6.24 -9.95 5.98
C SER A 111 -6.08 -11.43 5.64
N ALA A 112 -6.28 -11.77 4.36
CA ALA A 112 -6.10 -13.15 3.88
C ALA A 112 -4.63 -13.50 3.63
N ALA A 113 -3.79 -12.48 3.47
CA ALA A 113 -2.34 -12.62 3.29
C ALA A 113 -1.58 -11.59 4.14
N GLN A 114 -0.28 -11.84 4.31
CA GLN A 114 0.63 -10.93 4.98
C GLN A 114 1.00 -9.76 4.07
N ILE A 115 1.39 -8.64 4.69
CA ILE A 115 2.01 -7.51 4.02
C ILE A 115 3.32 -7.14 4.72
N THR A 116 4.20 -6.47 3.98
CA THR A 116 5.44 -5.92 4.53
C THR A 116 5.40 -4.41 4.50
N LEU A 117 5.51 -3.77 5.66
CA LEU A 117 5.64 -2.32 5.80
C LEU A 117 7.03 -1.94 6.31
N TYR A 118 7.47 -0.73 5.99
CA TYR A 118 8.76 -0.21 6.41
C TYR A 118 8.61 1.15 7.07
N ALA A 119 9.54 1.46 7.97
CA ALA A 119 9.76 2.81 8.47
C ALA A 119 11.26 3.08 8.50
N LEU A 120 11.64 4.34 8.31
CA LEU A 120 13.01 4.80 8.38
C LEU A 120 13.03 5.98 9.37
N SER A 121 13.78 5.84 10.46
CA SER A 121 13.74 6.78 11.59
C SER A 121 15.15 7.12 12.09
N ASP A 122 15.27 8.33 12.64
CA ASP A 122 16.36 8.76 13.50
C ASP A 122 15.90 8.63 14.97
N LEU A 123 16.69 7.95 15.79
CA LEU A 123 16.39 7.68 17.20
C LEU A 123 17.01 8.69 18.17
N THR A 124 17.66 9.75 17.68
CA THR A 124 18.39 10.74 18.51
C THR A 124 17.51 11.28 19.66
N ASP A 125 16.29 11.70 19.34
CA ASP A 125 15.37 12.31 20.32
C ASP A 125 14.18 11.41 20.68
N THR A 126 14.13 10.18 20.16
CA THR A 126 12.99 9.31 20.40
C THR A 126 13.25 7.82 20.23
N SER A 127 12.59 7.02 21.07
CA SER A 127 12.52 5.56 20.95
C SER A 127 11.20 5.07 20.39
N GLU A 128 10.25 5.96 20.08
CA GLU A 128 8.91 5.59 19.63
C GLU A 128 8.77 5.78 18.12
N VAL A 129 8.62 4.67 17.40
CA VAL A 129 8.62 4.60 15.94
C VAL A 129 7.46 3.72 15.48
N ASN A 130 6.35 4.32 15.07
CA ASN A 130 5.27 3.58 14.44
C ASN A 130 5.62 3.23 12.99
N ILE A 131 5.14 2.08 12.53
CA ILE A 131 5.26 1.63 11.14
C ILE A 131 3.87 1.69 10.53
N ASN A 132 3.69 2.47 9.47
CA ASN A 132 2.38 2.62 8.81
C ASN A 132 2.53 2.84 7.30
N LEU A 133 1.42 3.11 6.61
CA LEU A 133 1.45 3.31 5.15
C LEU A 133 2.22 4.57 4.73
N LEU A 134 2.19 5.65 5.51
CA LEU A 134 2.98 6.85 5.20
C LEU A 134 4.47 6.58 5.32
N THR A 135 4.90 5.93 6.41
CA THR A 135 6.32 5.57 6.59
C THR A 135 6.82 4.65 5.49
N HIS A 136 5.96 3.76 4.99
CA HIS A 136 6.29 2.84 3.91
C HIS A 136 6.41 3.55 2.54
N LEU A 137 5.48 4.45 2.23
CA LEU A 137 5.45 5.22 0.98
C LEU A 137 6.61 6.21 0.88
N GLU A 138 6.94 6.90 1.97
CA GLU A 138 7.96 7.96 1.96
C GLU A 138 9.38 7.40 1.95
N LYS A 139 9.63 6.21 2.51
CA LYS A 139 10.97 5.59 2.64
C LYS A 139 11.86 5.71 1.37
N PRO A 140 11.45 5.21 0.19
CA PRO A 140 12.31 5.27 -1.00
C PRO A 140 12.63 6.70 -1.42
N ARG A 141 11.69 7.63 -1.20
CA ARG A 141 11.88 9.05 -1.50
C ARG A 141 12.87 9.69 -0.53
N VAL A 142 12.84 9.33 0.75
CA VAL A 142 13.84 9.76 1.74
C VAL A 142 15.24 9.27 1.36
N GLU A 143 15.38 7.99 1.01
CA GLU A 143 16.65 7.41 0.55
C GLU A 143 17.17 8.10 -0.71
N TYR A 144 16.28 8.50 -1.62
CA TYR A 144 16.66 9.26 -2.82
C TYR A 144 17.14 10.68 -2.48
N LEU A 145 16.38 11.43 -1.67
CA LEU A 145 16.71 12.81 -1.32
C LEU A 145 18.04 12.92 -0.54
N MET A 146 18.35 11.95 0.32
CA MET A 146 19.64 11.91 1.01
C MET A 146 20.81 11.65 0.06
N LYS A 147 20.63 10.82 -0.97
CA LYS A 147 21.65 10.64 -2.02
C LYS A 147 21.89 11.91 -2.83
N GLU A 148 20.86 12.74 -2.99
CA GLU A 148 20.96 14.08 -3.58
C GLU A 148 21.55 15.12 -2.60
N GLY A 149 21.97 14.71 -1.41
CA GLY A 149 22.69 15.54 -0.44
C GLY A 149 21.81 16.26 0.58
N LYS A 150 20.51 15.97 0.65
CA LYS A 150 19.64 16.51 1.72
C LYS A 150 19.91 15.84 3.06
N SER A 151 19.66 16.58 4.14
CA SER A 151 19.65 16.01 5.50
C SER A 151 18.54 14.98 5.66
N PHE A 152 18.65 14.11 6.66
CA PHE A 152 17.61 13.13 6.97
C PHE A 152 16.27 13.80 7.30
N GLU A 153 16.30 14.81 8.18
CA GLU A 153 15.11 15.56 8.61
C GLU A 153 14.42 16.27 7.44
N ASP A 154 15.17 16.98 6.60
CA ASP A 154 14.62 17.65 5.41
C ASP A 154 14.03 16.64 4.42
N SER A 155 14.71 15.50 4.24
CA SER A 155 14.26 14.42 3.36
C SER A 155 12.95 13.81 3.85
N LYS A 156 12.82 13.58 5.17
CA LYS A 156 11.61 13.09 5.83
C LYS A 156 10.44 14.06 5.66
N MET A 157 10.66 15.34 5.98
CA MET A 157 9.63 16.37 5.87
C MET A 157 9.14 16.54 4.43
N GLN A 158 10.07 16.58 3.47
CA GLN A 158 9.72 16.69 2.06
C GLN A 158 8.97 15.46 1.56
N ALA A 159 9.49 14.25 1.79
CA ALA A 159 8.87 13.02 1.32
C ALA A 159 7.46 12.81 1.90
N GLN A 160 7.27 13.11 3.19
CA GLN A 160 5.95 13.07 3.82
C GLN A 160 5.00 14.06 3.15
N LYS A 161 5.41 15.32 2.97
CA LYS A 161 4.60 16.35 2.33
C LYS A 161 4.19 15.97 0.90
N GLU A 162 5.13 15.42 0.12
CA GLU A 162 4.90 14.93 -1.24
C GLU A 162 3.87 13.79 -1.25
N VAL A 163 3.99 12.82 -0.34
CA VAL A 163 2.98 11.73 -0.21
C VAL A 163 1.60 12.29 0.14
N LEU A 164 1.50 13.24 1.08
CA LEU A 164 0.23 13.87 1.45
C LEU A 164 -0.42 14.64 0.29
N ALA A 165 0.39 15.26 -0.56
CA ALA A 165 -0.08 16.05 -1.70
C ALA A 165 -0.81 15.22 -2.76
N ILE A 166 -0.44 13.94 -2.92
CA ILE A 166 -1.15 13.00 -3.80
C ILE A 166 -2.64 12.91 -3.44
N PHE A 167 -2.93 12.96 -2.14
CA PHE A 167 -4.27 12.81 -1.58
C PHE A 167 -4.95 14.16 -1.29
N ASN A 168 -4.32 15.29 -1.61
CA ASN A 168 -4.77 16.63 -1.22
C ASN A 168 -4.98 16.76 0.31
N MET A 169 -4.10 16.16 1.11
CA MET A 169 -4.19 16.12 2.58
C MET A 169 -3.00 16.81 3.26
N GLU A 170 -2.37 17.78 2.60
CA GLU A 170 -1.27 18.55 3.18
C GLU A 170 -1.73 19.35 4.40
N LYS A 171 -0.86 19.39 5.43
CA LYS A 171 -1.08 20.15 6.67
C LYS A 171 0.25 20.71 7.17
N GLU A 172 0.29 22.01 7.47
CA GLU A 172 1.54 22.72 7.84
C GLU A 172 2.23 22.15 9.08
N ASN A 173 1.46 21.74 10.09
CA ASN A 173 1.97 21.23 11.35
C ASN A 173 1.52 19.78 11.57
N ILE A 174 1.69 18.91 10.56
CA ILE A 174 1.48 17.48 10.74
C ILE A 174 2.69 16.89 11.48
N LYS A 175 2.45 15.97 12.42
CA LYS A 175 3.55 15.19 13.02
C LYS A 175 4.23 14.31 11.97
N THR A 176 5.47 13.92 12.22
CA THR A 176 6.18 12.93 11.38
C THR A 176 5.40 11.61 11.32
N SER A 177 5.54 10.89 10.20
CA SER A 177 4.75 9.70 9.89
C SER A 177 4.83 8.63 10.98
N GLU A 178 5.98 8.48 11.65
CA GLU A 178 6.22 7.51 12.73
C GLU A 178 5.56 7.89 14.06
N LYS A 179 5.03 9.10 14.20
CA LYS A 179 4.28 9.56 15.37
C LYS A 179 2.77 9.47 15.21
N LEU A 180 2.30 9.04 14.04
CA LEU A 180 0.89 8.90 13.75
C LEU A 180 0.38 7.54 14.21
N ASN A 181 -0.84 7.52 14.76
CA ASN A 181 -1.44 6.35 15.39
C ASN A 181 -2.96 6.30 15.13
N ILE A 182 -3.44 5.32 14.36
CA ILE A 182 -4.87 5.20 14.00
C ILE A 182 -5.78 4.80 15.18
N SER A 183 -5.20 4.42 16.32
CA SER A 183 -5.95 4.13 17.55
C SER A 183 -6.17 5.38 18.42
N GLU A 184 -5.62 6.52 18.02
CA GLU A 184 -5.72 7.80 18.71
C GLU A 184 -6.52 8.81 17.89
N ASP A 185 -7.21 9.72 18.59
CA ASP A 185 -8.00 10.77 17.96
C ASP A 185 -7.10 11.85 17.35
N GLY A 186 -7.70 12.80 16.63
CA GLY A 186 -7.03 13.98 16.11
C GLY A 186 -6.77 13.95 14.60
N ASP A 187 -6.58 15.15 14.06
CA ASP A 187 -6.54 15.41 12.62
C ASP A 187 -5.44 14.63 11.90
N ASP A 188 -4.22 14.56 12.46
CA ASP A 188 -3.08 13.89 11.82
C ASP A 188 -3.31 12.37 11.70
N ASN A 189 -3.89 11.78 12.75
CA ASN A 189 -4.26 10.36 12.77
C ASN A 189 -5.42 10.09 11.81
N GLY A 190 -6.35 11.04 11.67
CA GLY A 190 -7.41 11.01 10.67
C GLY A 190 -6.86 11.04 9.24
N ILE A 191 -5.85 11.86 8.96
CA ILE A 191 -5.17 11.89 7.65
C ILE A 191 -4.52 10.53 7.35
N LEU A 192 -3.79 9.95 8.31
CA LEU A 192 -3.21 8.61 8.16
C LEU A 192 -4.27 7.57 7.85
N LEU A 193 -5.38 7.56 8.60
CA LEU A 193 -6.47 6.60 8.40
C LEU A 193 -7.17 6.79 7.05
N ALA A 194 -7.32 8.03 6.57
CA ALA A 194 -7.89 8.31 5.26
C ALA A 194 -7.01 7.76 4.13
N ILE A 195 -5.70 8.03 4.17
CA ILE A 195 -4.75 7.50 3.18
C ILE A 195 -4.71 5.98 3.25
N SER A 196 -4.69 5.41 4.45
CA SER A 196 -4.72 3.96 4.63
C SER A 196 -5.95 3.31 4.03
N SER A 197 -7.13 3.91 4.26
CA SER A 197 -8.41 3.41 3.76
C SER A 197 -8.52 3.54 2.24
N ILE A 198 -8.02 4.63 1.65
CA ILE A 198 -8.04 4.83 0.19
C ILE A 198 -7.15 3.79 -0.51
N ILE A 199 -5.94 3.57 0.01
CA ILE A 199 -5.01 2.58 -0.54
C ILE A 199 -5.55 1.16 -0.38
N GLN A 200 -6.15 0.85 0.77
CA GLN A 200 -6.82 -0.43 1.00
C GLN A 200 -7.92 -0.65 -0.02
N GLY A 201 -8.85 0.30 -0.11
CA GLY A 201 -10.07 0.16 -0.90
C GLY A 201 -10.70 -1.21 -0.72
N TYR A 202 -11.20 -1.74 -1.83
CA TYR A 202 -11.65 -3.12 -1.98
C TYR A 202 -10.59 -4.00 -2.67
N HIS A 203 -9.32 -3.61 -2.62
CA HIS A 203 -8.21 -4.40 -3.16
C HIS A 203 -8.01 -5.69 -2.35
N SER A 204 -7.60 -6.75 -3.04
CA SER A 204 -6.90 -7.87 -2.40
C SER A 204 -5.54 -7.41 -1.85
N GLU A 205 -4.93 -8.20 -0.97
CA GLU A 205 -3.60 -7.91 -0.44
C GLU A 205 -2.53 -7.85 -1.53
N SER A 206 -2.65 -8.69 -2.58
CA SER A 206 -1.76 -8.67 -3.74
C SER A 206 -1.89 -7.37 -4.54
N GLN A 207 -3.13 -6.95 -4.83
CA GLN A 207 -3.41 -5.69 -5.53
C GLN A 207 -2.94 -4.47 -4.73
N MET A 208 -3.15 -4.47 -3.42
CA MET A 208 -2.66 -3.40 -2.55
C MET A 208 -1.13 -3.35 -2.53
N THR A 209 -0.46 -4.51 -2.48
CA THR A 209 1.01 -4.59 -2.53
C THR A 209 1.56 -4.07 -3.86
N GLU A 210 0.92 -4.43 -4.97
CA GLU A 210 1.26 -3.92 -6.30
C GLU A 210 1.05 -2.40 -6.38
N LEU A 211 -0.09 -1.89 -5.90
CA LEU A 211 -0.37 -0.45 -5.83
C LEU A 211 0.70 0.30 -5.03
N LEU A 212 1.04 -0.19 -3.82
CA LEU A 212 2.08 0.42 -2.98
C LEU A 212 3.45 0.43 -3.67
N SER A 213 3.82 -0.66 -4.34
CA SER A 213 5.07 -0.75 -5.11
C SER A 213 5.09 0.28 -6.24
N ASN A 214 4.01 0.36 -7.01
CA ASN A 214 3.91 1.27 -8.15
C ASN A 214 3.89 2.73 -7.72
N LEU A 215 3.18 3.08 -6.63
CA LEU A 215 3.23 4.43 -6.05
C LEU A 215 4.64 4.79 -5.60
N ARG A 216 5.33 3.90 -4.88
CA ARG A 216 6.71 4.13 -4.41
C ARG A 216 7.69 4.35 -5.55
N ASN A 217 7.51 3.64 -6.67
CA ASN A 217 8.34 3.79 -7.85
C ASN A 217 8.07 5.11 -8.57
N ASP A 218 6.81 5.49 -8.72
CA ASP A 218 6.40 6.73 -9.39
C ASP A 218 6.90 7.97 -8.63
N LEU A 219 6.83 7.94 -7.29
CA LEU A 219 7.26 9.06 -6.42
C LEU A 219 8.77 9.18 -6.24
N LEU A 220 9.56 8.18 -6.61
CA LEU A 220 10.95 8.04 -6.19
C LEU A 220 11.79 9.30 -6.48
N THR A 221 11.71 9.82 -7.71
CA THR A 221 12.63 10.85 -8.21
C THR A 221 12.10 12.27 -8.10
N ASP A 222 10.78 12.48 -8.14
CA ASP A 222 10.17 13.82 -8.14
C ASP A 222 9.11 14.04 -7.05
N GLY A 223 8.67 12.98 -6.36
CA GLY A 223 7.61 13.06 -5.35
C GLY A 223 6.22 13.35 -5.91
N ILE A 224 5.99 13.19 -7.22
CA ILE A 224 4.74 13.53 -7.88
C ILE A 224 4.08 12.25 -8.39
N LEU A 225 2.78 12.07 -8.10
CA LEU A 225 2.00 11.02 -8.76
C LEU A 225 1.65 11.44 -10.19
N ASN A 226 2.40 10.92 -11.16
CA ASN A 226 2.29 11.20 -12.59
C ASN A 226 1.37 10.22 -13.32
N SER A 227 1.24 8.99 -12.81
CA SER A 227 0.41 7.96 -13.41
C SER A 227 -1.09 8.22 -13.24
N ASP A 228 -1.76 8.59 -14.35
CA ASP A 228 -3.22 8.74 -14.40
C ASP A 228 -3.94 7.45 -14.00
N THR A 229 -3.40 6.28 -14.32
CA THR A 229 -3.99 4.99 -13.96
C THR A 229 -3.97 4.77 -12.44
N LEU A 230 -2.84 5.00 -11.78
CA LEU A 230 -2.73 4.89 -10.33
C LEU A 230 -3.62 5.93 -9.64
N GLY A 231 -3.62 7.17 -10.13
CA GLY A 231 -4.49 8.22 -9.63
C GLY A 231 -5.98 7.87 -9.77
N SER A 232 -6.38 7.31 -10.92
CA SER A 232 -7.74 6.83 -11.19
C SER A 232 -8.14 5.71 -10.23
N GLU A 233 -7.21 4.79 -9.93
CA GLU A 233 -7.44 3.72 -8.96
C GLU A 233 -7.72 4.30 -7.57
N LEU A 234 -6.90 5.24 -7.08
CA LEU A 234 -7.10 5.88 -5.78
C LEU A 234 -8.46 6.57 -5.68
N ILE A 235 -8.87 7.36 -6.68
CA ILE A 235 -10.17 8.06 -6.64
C ILE A 235 -11.35 7.09 -6.76
N ASN A 236 -11.23 6.00 -7.52
CA ASN A 236 -12.26 4.97 -7.59
C ASN A 236 -12.48 4.30 -6.23
N GLN A 237 -11.40 3.94 -5.53
CA GLN A 237 -11.48 3.38 -4.19
C GLN A 237 -12.06 4.40 -3.20
N ALA A 238 -11.60 5.65 -3.22
CA ALA A 238 -12.12 6.71 -2.34
C ALA A 238 -13.64 6.90 -2.49
N LEU A 239 -14.16 6.93 -3.72
CA LEU A 239 -15.60 6.99 -4.00
C LEU A 239 -16.36 5.73 -3.51
N ALA A 240 -15.66 4.61 -3.41
CA ALA A 240 -16.23 3.35 -2.95
C ALA A 240 -16.29 3.24 -1.41
N LEU A 241 -15.49 4.00 -0.65
CA LEU A 241 -15.43 3.85 0.80
C LEU A 241 -16.74 4.25 1.51
N ASP A 242 -17.05 3.51 2.58
CA ASP A 242 -17.98 3.93 3.63
C ASP A 242 -17.18 4.23 4.90
N THR A 243 -16.87 5.50 5.11
CA THR A 243 -15.98 5.95 6.18
C THR A 243 -16.59 5.75 7.58
N VAL A 244 -17.93 5.74 7.68
CA VAL A 244 -18.63 5.46 8.93
C VAL A 244 -18.52 3.96 9.27
N ALA A 245 -18.76 3.09 8.29
CA ALA A 245 -18.61 1.65 8.48
C ALA A 245 -17.16 1.26 8.85
N ILE A 246 -16.17 1.86 8.18
CA ILE A 246 -14.74 1.64 8.47
C ILE A 246 -14.41 2.02 9.91
N ARG A 247 -14.86 3.19 10.36
CA ARG A 247 -14.64 3.65 11.74
C ARG A 247 -15.30 2.71 12.76
N ASN A 248 -16.51 2.23 12.44
CA ASN A 248 -17.21 1.25 13.27
C ASN A 248 -16.46 -0.10 13.32
N ASN A 249 -15.92 -0.57 12.21
CA ASN A 249 -15.12 -1.79 12.13
C ASN A 249 -13.89 -1.71 13.04
N LEU A 250 -13.11 -0.63 12.95
CA LEU A 250 -11.94 -0.43 13.80
C LEU A 250 -12.32 -0.28 15.27
N THR A 251 -13.37 0.49 15.58
CA THR A 251 -13.86 0.65 16.96
C THR A 251 -14.27 -0.70 17.56
N LYS A 252 -14.99 -1.52 16.79
CA LYS A 252 -15.36 -2.88 17.17
C LYS A 252 -14.11 -3.74 17.40
N ARG A 253 -13.16 -3.73 16.47
CA ARG A 253 -11.91 -4.50 16.59
C ARG A 253 -11.13 -4.14 17.86
N TYR A 254 -10.92 -2.86 18.13
CA TYR A 254 -10.19 -2.44 19.34
C TYR A 254 -10.92 -2.84 20.62
N ARG A 255 -12.26 -2.77 20.64
CA ARG A 255 -13.07 -3.25 21.77
C ARG A 255 -12.92 -4.76 21.99
N GLU A 256 -12.97 -5.55 20.92
CA GLU A 256 -12.85 -7.02 20.98
C GLU A 256 -11.49 -7.48 21.53
N ILE A 257 -10.42 -6.72 21.27
CA ILE A 257 -9.08 -7.01 21.79
C ILE A 257 -8.77 -6.31 23.13
N GLY A 258 -9.78 -5.71 23.78
CA GLY A 258 -9.63 -5.04 25.08
C GLY A 258 -8.76 -3.78 25.05
N ALA A 259 -8.61 -3.14 23.88
CA ALA A 259 -7.87 -1.89 23.74
C ALA A 259 -8.79 -0.67 23.94
N THR A 260 -8.30 0.33 24.66
CA THR A 260 -8.94 1.65 24.66
C THR A 260 -8.39 2.43 23.48
N ALA A 261 -9.20 2.57 22.42
CA ALA A 261 -8.86 3.33 21.23
C ALA A 261 -9.93 4.39 20.95
N LYS A 262 -9.49 5.55 20.45
CA LYS A 262 -10.34 6.61 19.94
C LYS A 262 -10.07 6.74 18.45
N VAL A 263 -10.76 5.95 17.63
CA VAL A 263 -10.57 5.97 16.18
C VAL A 263 -10.94 7.36 15.64
N PRO A 264 -10.01 8.06 14.96
CA PRO A 264 -10.21 9.43 14.53
C PRO A 264 -11.32 9.52 13.47
N ASP A 265 -12.02 10.65 13.43
CA ASP A 265 -12.87 10.95 12.28
C ASP A 265 -12.00 11.34 11.08
N PHE A 266 -12.13 10.59 10.00
CA PHE A 266 -11.33 10.76 8.79
C PHE A 266 -12.16 11.03 7.54
N GLY A 267 -13.49 10.97 7.64
CA GLY A 267 -14.38 11.07 6.49
C GLY A 267 -14.23 12.39 5.72
N LYS A 268 -13.97 13.49 6.46
CA LYS A 268 -13.70 14.82 5.90
C LYS A 268 -12.49 14.85 4.96
N TYR A 269 -11.44 14.07 5.25
CA TYR A 269 -10.24 14.03 4.40
C TYR A 269 -10.49 13.26 3.11
N VAL A 270 -11.19 12.12 3.19
CA VAL A 270 -11.61 11.37 2.00
C VAL A 270 -12.51 12.22 1.11
N ALA A 271 -13.49 12.93 1.70
CA ALA A 271 -14.36 13.84 0.96
C ALA A 271 -13.57 14.99 0.29
N ASN A 272 -12.57 15.54 0.98
CA ASN A 272 -11.71 16.58 0.43
C ASN A 272 -10.86 16.07 -0.75
N PHE A 273 -10.29 14.86 -0.65
CA PHE A 273 -9.59 14.22 -1.78
C PHE A 273 -10.52 14.08 -2.99
N ILE A 274 -11.72 13.53 -2.79
CA ILE A 274 -12.71 13.35 -3.86
C ILE A 274 -13.06 14.69 -4.52
N ALA A 275 -13.23 15.75 -3.73
CA ALA A 275 -13.65 17.06 -4.22
C ALA A 275 -12.55 17.83 -4.97
N LYS A 276 -11.27 17.61 -4.64
CA LYS A 276 -10.15 18.44 -5.11
C LYS A 276 -9.19 17.72 -6.06
N THR A 277 -9.22 16.39 -6.11
CA THR A 277 -8.27 15.66 -6.93
C THR A 277 -8.41 15.96 -8.42
N LYS A 278 -7.27 15.99 -9.12
CA LYS A 278 -7.21 16.08 -10.58
C LYS A 278 -7.47 14.73 -11.27
N PHE A 279 -7.42 13.63 -10.52
CA PHE A 279 -7.53 12.29 -11.08
C PHE A 279 -8.94 11.99 -11.57
N LYS A 280 -9.04 11.37 -12.74
CA LYS A 280 -10.33 11.06 -13.37
C LYS A 280 -10.83 9.71 -12.88
N SER A 281 -11.97 9.70 -12.19
CA SER A 281 -12.62 8.44 -11.85
C SER A 281 -13.07 7.70 -13.11
N THR A 282 -12.66 6.43 -13.25
CA THR A 282 -13.25 5.51 -14.22
C THR A 282 -14.56 4.90 -13.71
N ARG A 283 -14.92 5.18 -12.44
CA ARG A 283 -16.19 4.93 -11.72
C ARG A 283 -16.55 3.48 -11.44
N SER A 284 -15.64 2.50 -11.58
CA SER A 284 -15.98 1.12 -11.24
C SER A 284 -14.82 0.41 -10.57
N ILE A 285 -15.08 -0.07 -9.36
CA ILE A 285 -14.24 -1.07 -8.70
C ILE A 285 -14.65 -2.50 -9.12
N ILE A 286 -15.83 -2.66 -9.75
CA ILE A 286 -16.28 -3.93 -10.34
C ILE A 286 -15.81 -3.98 -11.78
N ASN A 287 -15.16 -5.07 -12.16
CA ASN A 287 -14.69 -5.22 -13.54
C ASN A 287 -15.78 -5.85 -14.42
N TYR A 288 -16.11 -5.20 -15.53
CA TYR A 288 -17.03 -5.70 -16.55
C TYR A 288 -16.22 -6.05 -17.82
N PRO A 289 -15.78 -7.31 -17.97
CA PRO A 289 -14.92 -7.68 -19.09
C PRO A 289 -15.64 -7.54 -20.43
N LYS A 290 -14.92 -7.31 -21.53
CA LYS A 290 -15.52 -7.18 -22.87
C LYS A 290 -16.24 -8.46 -23.34
N THR A 291 -15.74 -9.61 -22.90
CA THR A 291 -16.29 -10.93 -23.21
C THR A 291 -16.45 -11.75 -21.93
N GLY A 292 -17.47 -12.59 -21.89
CA GLY A 292 -17.59 -13.67 -20.89
C GLY A 292 -17.46 -15.04 -21.55
N LEU A 293 -17.88 -16.07 -20.83
CA LEU A 293 -17.85 -17.46 -21.28
C LEU A 293 -18.77 -17.73 -22.48
N ASN A 294 -19.77 -16.87 -22.70
CA ASN A 294 -20.82 -17.04 -23.70
C ASN A 294 -20.78 -15.96 -24.80
N GLY A 295 -19.63 -15.31 -25.01
CA GLY A 295 -19.42 -14.33 -26.08
C GLY A 295 -19.34 -12.88 -25.59
N PRO A 296 -19.75 -11.89 -26.42
CA PRO A 296 -19.71 -10.48 -26.04
C PRO A 296 -20.51 -10.21 -24.77
N ASN A 297 -19.98 -9.39 -23.87
CA ASN A 297 -20.62 -9.09 -22.61
C ASN A 297 -21.54 -7.87 -22.72
N LEU A 298 -22.81 -8.03 -22.37
CA LEU A 298 -23.76 -6.91 -22.32
C LEU A 298 -23.39 -5.88 -21.26
N LEU A 299 -22.63 -6.25 -20.23
CA LEU A 299 -22.22 -5.33 -19.17
C LEU A 299 -20.97 -4.50 -19.49
N ALA A 300 -20.25 -4.78 -20.57
CA ALA A 300 -19.04 -4.05 -20.96
C ALA A 300 -19.31 -2.54 -21.09
N LEU A 301 -18.66 -1.70 -20.28
CA LEU A 301 -19.13 -0.33 -20.02
C LEU A 301 -19.18 0.58 -21.26
N ASN A 302 -18.28 0.38 -22.22
CA ASN A 302 -18.14 1.25 -23.39
C ASN A 302 -18.88 0.71 -24.64
N ASP A 303 -19.36 -0.53 -24.58
CA ASP A 303 -19.97 -1.19 -25.74
C ASP A 303 -21.48 -0.95 -25.75
N THR A 304 -22.00 -0.44 -26.86
CA THR A 304 -23.41 -0.03 -27.02
C THR A 304 -24.11 -0.65 -28.23
N VAL A 305 -23.37 -1.35 -29.10
CA VAL A 305 -23.92 -2.01 -30.28
C VAL A 305 -23.43 -3.44 -30.29
N TYR A 306 -24.36 -4.37 -30.48
CA TYR A 306 -24.12 -5.80 -30.47
C TYR A 306 -24.82 -6.43 -31.67
N THR A 307 -24.23 -7.48 -32.25
CA THR A 307 -24.70 -8.05 -33.53
C THR A 307 -24.87 -9.57 -33.50
N THR A 308 -24.59 -10.21 -32.37
CA THR A 308 -24.71 -11.67 -32.20
C THR A 308 -26.10 -12.06 -31.69
N ALA A 309 -26.39 -13.36 -31.62
CA ALA A 309 -27.64 -13.85 -31.03
C ALA A 309 -27.50 -14.17 -29.53
N ASP A 310 -26.27 -14.46 -29.10
CA ASP A 310 -25.93 -14.91 -27.76
C ASP A 310 -24.90 -13.97 -27.12
N TYR A 311 -25.05 -13.79 -25.80
CA TYR A 311 -24.28 -12.84 -25.01
C TYR A 311 -23.97 -13.37 -23.62
N SER A 312 -22.92 -12.81 -23.03
CA SER A 312 -22.61 -12.97 -21.60
C SER A 312 -23.19 -11.83 -20.78
N LEU A 313 -23.52 -12.11 -19.52
CA LEU A 313 -23.79 -11.12 -18.47
C LEU A 313 -22.68 -11.22 -17.40
N ALA A 314 -21.46 -10.84 -17.79
CA ALA A 314 -20.26 -11.11 -17.02
C ALA A 314 -19.81 -9.91 -16.16
N ALA A 315 -19.42 -10.18 -14.92
CA ALA A 315 -18.84 -9.19 -14.00
C ALA A 315 -17.90 -9.88 -13.00
N ASN A 316 -16.81 -9.22 -12.60
CA ASN A 316 -15.92 -9.69 -11.55
C ASN A 316 -16.03 -8.75 -10.35
N LEU A 317 -16.53 -9.27 -9.23
CA LEU A 317 -16.81 -8.48 -8.03
C LEU A 317 -15.65 -8.65 -7.03
N PRO A 318 -15.00 -7.56 -6.61
CA PRO A 318 -14.11 -7.60 -5.47
C PRO A 318 -14.84 -8.00 -4.19
N LYS A 319 -14.12 -8.54 -3.21
CA LYS A 319 -14.65 -8.90 -1.89
C LYS A 319 -15.32 -7.70 -1.22
N GLY A 320 -16.48 -7.90 -0.60
CA GLY A 320 -17.22 -6.83 0.10
C GLY A 320 -18.00 -5.89 -0.81
N THR A 321 -17.98 -6.10 -2.14
CA THR A 321 -18.82 -5.34 -3.08
C THR A 321 -20.15 -6.04 -3.35
N SER A 322 -21.09 -5.31 -3.95
CA SER A 322 -22.37 -5.86 -4.38
C SER A 322 -22.79 -5.28 -5.73
N LEU A 323 -23.49 -6.10 -6.52
CA LEU A 323 -23.95 -5.73 -7.85
C LEU A 323 -25.39 -6.18 -8.06
N ARG A 324 -26.21 -5.24 -8.53
CA ARG A 324 -27.50 -5.52 -9.12
C ARG A 324 -27.59 -4.84 -10.48
N ILE A 325 -28.00 -5.60 -11.49
CA ILE A 325 -28.24 -5.14 -12.85
C ILE A 325 -29.74 -5.18 -13.11
N VAL A 326 -30.25 -4.14 -13.77
CA VAL A 326 -31.60 -4.13 -14.32
C VAL A 326 -31.51 -3.94 -15.82
N ILE A 327 -32.12 -4.85 -16.57
CA ILE A 327 -32.25 -4.73 -18.03
C ILE A 327 -33.72 -4.44 -18.33
N THR A 328 -33.96 -3.38 -19.13
CA THR A 328 -35.29 -2.95 -19.54
C THR A 328 -35.35 -2.81 -21.07
N ALA A 329 -36.22 -3.55 -21.74
CA ALA A 329 -36.56 -3.33 -23.14
C ALA A 329 -37.18 -1.95 -23.32
N LEU A 330 -36.72 -1.18 -24.30
CA LEU A 330 -37.26 0.16 -24.60
C LEU A 330 -38.25 0.13 -25.77
N ASP A 331 -38.06 -0.79 -26.71
CA ASP A 331 -38.90 -0.94 -27.90
C ASP A 331 -39.98 -2.03 -27.68
N GLN A 332 -41.06 -1.98 -28.46
CA GLN A 332 -42.12 -3.01 -28.39
C GLN A 332 -41.60 -4.35 -28.90
N GLY A 333 -41.98 -5.45 -28.22
CA GLY A 333 -41.54 -6.80 -28.58
C GLY A 333 -40.12 -7.15 -28.11
N GLY A 334 -39.46 -6.29 -27.32
CA GLY A 334 -38.17 -6.61 -26.72
C GLY A 334 -38.29 -7.78 -25.74
N ILE A 335 -37.58 -8.86 -26.04
CA ILE A 335 -37.54 -10.10 -25.26
C ILE A 335 -36.14 -10.69 -25.34
N TRP A 336 -35.77 -11.44 -24.31
CA TRP A 336 -34.57 -12.25 -24.26
C TRP A 336 -34.84 -13.50 -23.44
N PHE A 337 -33.98 -14.49 -23.58
CA PHE A 337 -34.05 -15.74 -22.86
C PHE A 337 -32.73 -16.01 -22.15
N ILE A 338 -32.80 -16.85 -21.13
CA ILE A 338 -31.64 -17.29 -20.36
C ILE A 338 -31.47 -18.78 -20.63
N ARG A 339 -30.25 -19.22 -20.92
CA ARG A 339 -29.96 -20.65 -21.03
C ARG A 339 -30.04 -21.27 -19.64
N MET A 340 -31.01 -22.16 -19.44
CA MET A 340 -31.20 -22.84 -18.16
C MET A 340 -29.91 -23.54 -17.69
N GLY A 341 -29.52 -23.30 -16.44
CA GLY A 341 -28.33 -23.89 -15.81
C GLY A 341 -27.02 -23.18 -16.15
N SER A 342 -27.07 -22.00 -16.79
CA SER A 342 -25.89 -21.18 -17.10
C SER A 342 -25.59 -20.12 -16.03
N GLU A 343 -26.40 -20.05 -14.98
CA GLU A 343 -26.29 -19.04 -13.93
C GLU A 343 -25.03 -19.24 -13.09
N ILE A 344 -24.04 -18.38 -13.27
CA ILE A 344 -22.86 -18.32 -12.39
C ILE A 344 -23.01 -17.09 -11.50
N ASN A 345 -23.21 -17.34 -10.20
CA ASN A 345 -23.27 -16.32 -9.15
C ASN A 345 -24.37 -15.24 -9.34
N TRP A 346 -25.43 -15.53 -10.11
CA TRP A 346 -26.57 -14.64 -10.32
C TRP A 346 -27.85 -15.18 -9.65
N SER A 347 -28.53 -14.31 -8.91
CA SER A 347 -29.94 -14.45 -8.53
C SER A 347 -30.79 -13.61 -9.47
N ILE A 348 -31.84 -14.20 -10.05
CA ILE A 348 -32.54 -13.61 -11.20
C ILE A 348 -34.04 -13.57 -10.92
N THR A 349 -34.68 -12.42 -11.15
CA THR A 349 -36.15 -12.30 -11.03
C THR A 349 -36.85 -12.86 -12.27
N SER A 350 -38.15 -13.17 -12.18
CA SER A 350 -38.95 -13.45 -13.36
C SER A 350 -38.97 -12.26 -14.33
N PHE A 351 -38.99 -12.55 -15.63
CA PHE A 351 -39.15 -11.52 -16.67
C PHE A 351 -40.59 -10.99 -16.66
N THR A 352 -40.74 -9.67 -16.64
CA THR A 352 -42.05 -8.98 -16.52
C THR A 352 -42.61 -8.53 -17.87
N GLY A 353 -42.17 -9.14 -18.97
CA GLY A 353 -42.53 -8.72 -20.34
C GLY A 353 -41.73 -7.53 -20.88
N LYS A 354 -41.00 -6.83 -20.01
CA LYS A 354 -40.14 -5.68 -20.39
C LYS A 354 -38.86 -5.59 -19.56
N LEU A 355 -38.86 -6.09 -18.33
CA LEU A 355 -37.79 -5.87 -17.37
C LEU A 355 -37.41 -7.16 -16.64
N GLN A 356 -36.12 -7.31 -16.35
CA GLN A 356 -35.59 -8.34 -15.46
C GLN A 356 -34.44 -7.78 -14.61
N THR A 357 -34.33 -8.29 -13.38
CA THR A 357 -33.28 -7.91 -12.44
C THR A 357 -32.36 -9.11 -12.18
N PHE A 358 -31.05 -8.83 -12.14
CA PHE A 358 -29.99 -9.79 -11.89
C PHE A 358 -29.17 -9.27 -10.71
N THR A 359 -29.05 -10.06 -9.65
CA THR A 359 -28.33 -9.67 -8.42
C THR A 359 -27.23 -10.67 -8.17
N ALA A 360 -25.98 -10.20 -8.03
CA ALA A 360 -24.86 -11.08 -7.71
C ALA A 360 -25.08 -11.68 -6.31
N ILE A 361 -24.85 -12.99 -6.17
CA ILE A 361 -25.09 -13.71 -4.91
C ILE A 361 -23.95 -13.46 -3.93
N ASN A 362 -22.71 -13.65 -4.39
CA ASN A 362 -21.50 -13.48 -3.58
C ASN A 362 -20.58 -12.40 -4.16
N SER A 363 -19.91 -11.66 -3.28
CA SER A 363 -18.72 -10.86 -3.60
C SER A 363 -17.49 -11.77 -3.71
N ASP A 364 -16.35 -11.24 -4.15
CA ASP A 364 -15.10 -12.01 -4.32
C ASP A 364 -15.29 -13.18 -5.30
N SER A 365 -16.06 -12.93 -6.35
CA SER A 365 -16.51 -13.97 -7.28
C SER A 365 -16.85 -13.36 -8.63
N SER A 366 -16.61 -14.14 -9.69
CA SER A 366 -17.09 -13.83 -11.02
C SER A 366 -18.57 -14.21 -11.15
N CYS A 367 -19.31 -13.39 -11.89
CA CYS A 367 -20.65 -13.67 -12.35
C CYS A 367 -20.60 -13.85 -13.86
N ASP A 368 -21.42 -14.76 -14.39
CA ASP A 368 -21.69 -14.85 -15.82
C ASP A 368 -23.05 -15.52 -16.04
N LEU A 369 -23.67 -15.23 -17.17
CA LEU A 369 -24.95 -15.78 -17.57
C LEU A 369 -25.01 -15.86 -19.08
N HIS A 370 -25.51 -16.97 -19.61
CA HIS A 370 -25.72 -17.11 -21.04
C HIS A 370 -27.09 -16.55 -21.41
N MET A 371 -27.07 -15.35 -21.98
CA MET A 371 -28.24 -14.67 -22.53
C MET A 371 -28.40 -15.05 -24.00
N VAL A 372 -29.57 -15.55 -24.39
CA VAL A 372 -29.82 -16.07 -25.73
C VAL A 372 -31.06 -15.45 -26.34
N GLN A 373 -31.12 -15.47 -27.68
CA GLN A 373 -32.30 -15.03 -28.44
C GLN A 373 -32.79 -13.62 -28.04
N PHE A 374 -31.84 -12.70 -27.86
CA PHE A 374 -32.16 -11.29 -27.67
C PHE A 374 -32.83 -10.74 -28.94
N ALA A 375 -34.08 -10.28 -28.84
CA ALA A 375 -34.76 -9.67 -29.96
C ALA A 375 -34.08 -8.36 -30.37
N ARG A 376 -34.10 -8.03 -31.66
CA ARG A 376 -33.57 -6.76 -32.16
C ARG A 376 -34.32 -5.59 -31.53
N GLY A 377 -33.59 -4.57 -31.12
CA GLY A 377 -34.16 -3.40 -30.45
C GLY A 377 -33.20 -2.75 -29.46
N ARG A 378 -33.71 -1.77 -28.72
CA ARG A 378 -32.97 -1.03 -27.71
C ARG A 378 -33.29 -1.50 -26.30
N TYR A 379 -32.26 -1.60 -25.47
CA TYR A 379 -32.37 -2.03 -24.09
C TYR A 379 -31.59 -1.07 -23.19
N LEU A 380 -32.22 -0.63 -22.10
CA LEU A 380 -31.57 0.11 -21.03
C LEU A 380 -30.96 -0.89 -20.05
N ILE A 381 -29.66 -0.73 -19.78
CA ILE A 381 -28.94 -1.44 -18.72
C ILE A 381 -28.62 -0.43 -17.62
N GLU A 382 -29.08 -0.74 -16.41
CA GLU A 382 -28.82 0.05 -15.21
C GLU A 382 -27.98 -0.76 -14.23
N TYR A 383 -26.91 -0.14 -13.73
CA TYR A 383 -25.96 -0.75 -12.81
C TYR A 383 -26.20 -0.16 -11.41
N PHE A 384 -26.42 -1.03 -10.43
CA PHE A 384 -26.59 -0.66 -9.04
C PHE A 384 -25.47 -1.31 -8.25
N GLU A 385 -24.41 -0.56 -8.05
CA GLU A 385 -23.20 -1.00 -7.34
C GLU A 385 -23.30 -0.56 -5.88
N LYS A 386 -22.69 -1.32 -4.96
CA LYS A 386 -22.63 -1.01 -3.52
C LYS A 386 -23.98 -0.99 -2.81
N GLY A 387 -24.97 -1.71 -3.33
CA GLY A 387 -26.31 -1.78 -2.73
C GLY A 387 -27.09 -0.47 -2.84
N TYR A 388 -26.65 0.47 -3.67
CA TYR A 388 -27.37 1.72 -3.87
C TYR A 388 -28.77 1.49 -4.47
N LEU A 389 -29.71 2.31 -4.02
CA LEU A 389 -31.08 2.32 -4.54
C LEU A 389 -31.17 3.02 -5.89
N ALA A 390 -30.32 4.01 -6.13
CA ALA A 390 -30.18 4.68 -7.42
C ALA A 390 -29.05 4.02 -8.24
N PRO A 391 -29.20 3.94 -9.56
CA PRO A 391 -28.18 3.35 -10.41
C PRO A 391 -26.94 4.24 -10.46
N THR A 392 -25.77 3.64 -10.27
CA THR A 392 -24.47 4.32 -10.42
C THR A 392 -24.17 4.64 -11.87
N ARG A 393 -24.73 3.83 -12.79
CA ARG A 393 -24.55 3.98 -14.24
C ARG A 393 -25.77 3.51 -15.00
N LYS A 394 -25.91 4.06 -16.20
CA LYS A 394 -26.88 3.62 -17.20
C LYS A 394 -26.23 3.61 -18.57
N LYS A 395 -26.60 2.65 -19.42
CA LYS A 395 -26.33 2.70 -20.85
C LYS A 395 -27.50 2.14 -21.64
N ILE A 396 -27.67 2.63 -22.86
CA ILE A 396 -28.60 2.03 -23.81
C ILE A 396 -27.77 1.23 -24.80
N ILE A 397 -28.15 -0.03 -24.99
CA ILE A 397 -27.56 -0.91 -26.00
C ILE A 397 -28.53 -1.11 -27.14
N LYS A 398 -28.00 -1.40 -28.33
CA LYS A 398 -28.75 -1.82 -29.51
C LYS A 398 -28.31 -3.21 -29.93
N ILE A 399 -29.29 -4.10 -30.05
CA ILE A 399 -29.15 -5.46 -30.60
C ILE A 399 -29.70 -5.50 -32.03
#